data_AF-A0A535TS73-F1
#
_entry.id   AF-A0A535TS73-F1
#
_cell.length_a   1.000
_cell.length_b   1.000
_cell.length_c   1.000
_cell.angle_alpha   90.00
_cell.angle_beta   90.00
_cell.angle_gamma   90.00
#
_symmetry.space_group_name_H-M   'P 1'
#
loop_
_entity.id
_entity.type
_entity.pdbx_description
1 polymer ?
#
loop_
_entity_poly.entity_id
_entity_poly.type
_entity_poly.pdbx_seq_one_letter_code
_entity_poly.pdbx_strand_id
1 'polypeptide(L)'
;MIFWDPKIPGKKLDAIDTDQITPADDCVSESLDRLDERWKLGAFRYLMPDFRQRVHRGETFVIAGERFGIGSSREMSPAGLKAVAEEVGLELVIVCGDGVGDIFRRNALNLGLHVVQSRAASEDAQEGDVLTFDPSSRRLANETRGKTYEPVPLTPMEDEIRRSGGIIKVGRREFPEATAQSPRVEWPDPQTAGGLTSTEQIVWAHRVDKNAQVRPGGTLRVWCDLLPASDGTAPFSIHTFNQITGGDRIFPRQAAIANDHFVFSGRNADDKQTSIGREFAQLHGIGKPYYATPGDGIFHFYFPEQGLVVPGAFIPGADSHSRAYGAYGAVGTGVGSTQLGFGWSTGYIYFTPAKRRRVVFAGRLRPWVSGKDVVLALLRRWGKAQAQGMSVEFVDAGRQLPIPYRNTVANMMAEAEAQNGIFAPDEVTLDWYRRKGIRDLPYPSFKAGDQVAWDIDETLDLSELVPFIFPPTRWPSRS
;
A
#
# COMPACT_ATOMS: atom_id res chain seq x y z
N MET A 1 -2.31 26.57 -6.23
CA MET A 1 -0.85 26.33 -6.28
C MET A 1 -0.58 25.30 -7.37
N ILE A 2 0.21 25.63 -8.39
CA ILE A 2 0.54 24.70 -9.48
C ILE A 2 2.01 24.29 -9.38
N PHE A 3 2.27 22.99 -9.46
CA PHE A 3 3.63 22.47 -9.64
C PHE A 3 3.97 22.48 -11.12
N TRP A 4 4.85 23.38 -11.56
CA TRP A 4 5.32 23.45 -12.94
C TRP A 4 6.59 22.62 -13.13
N ASP A 5 6.75 21.96 -14.27
CA ASP A 5 7.98 21.26 -14.62
C ASP A 5 9.05 22.30 -14.95
N PRO A 6 10.14 22.41 -14.15
CA PRO A 6 11.17 23.42 -14.39
C PRO A 6 11.95 23.20 -15.69
N LYS A 7 11.82 22.03 -16.31
CA LYS A 7 12.53 21.66 -17.54
C LYS A 7 11.67 21.84 -18.80
N ILE A 8 10.35 21.93 -18.66
CA ILE A 8 9.41 21.97 -19.79
C ILE A 8 8.40 23.10 -19.56
N PRO A 9 8.63 24.29 -20.15
CA PRO A 9 7.73 25.44 -19.99
C PRO A 9 6.27 25.08 -20.34
N GLY A 10 5.34 25.52 -19.50
CA GLY A 10 3.90 25.29 -19.68
C GLY A 10 3.42 23.87 -19.35
N LYS A 11 4.32 22.95 -18.98
CA LYS A 11 3.96 21.62 -18.52
C LYS A 11 3.88 21.58 -16.99
N LYS A 12 2.80 21.02 -16.46
CA LYS A 12 2.70 20.73 -15.02
C LYS A 12 3.62 19.56 -14.66
N LEU A 13 4.26 19.65 -13.50
CA LEU A 13 5.17 18.64 -12.99
C LEU A 13 4.40 17.32 -12.81
N ASP A 14 4.92 16.30 -13.46
CA ASP A 14 4.35 14.97 -13.50
C ASP A 14 5.17 14.00 -12.64
N ALA A 15 4.53 12.92 -12.20
CA ALA A 15 5.12 11.86 -11.40
C ALA A 15 5.77 12.39 -10.11
N ILE A 16 5.04 13.22 -9.37
CA ILE A 16 5.43 13.67 -8.03
C ILE A 16 5.34 12.47 -7.09
N ASP A 17 6.48 12.00 -6.59
CA ASP A 17 6.56 10.88 -5.65
C ASP A 17 6.43 11.33 -4.19
N THR A 18 6.23 10.37 -3.28
CA THR A 18 6.08 10.64 -1.85
C THR A 18 7.34 11.22 -1.18
N ASP A 19 8.54 10.95 -1.71
CA ASP A 19 9.78 11.55 -1.20
C ASP A 19 9.86 13.04 -1.53
N GLN A 20 9.36 13.43 -2.70
CA GLN A 20 9.23 14.83 -3.09
C GLN A 20 8.12 15.56 -2.32
N ILE A 21 7.08 14.85 -1.88
CA ILE A 21 6.03 15.40 -1.00
C ILE A 21 6.57 15.57 0.42
N THR A 22 7.18 14.53 1.00
CA THR A 22 7.79 14.58 2.34
C THR A 22 9.09 13.78 2.32
N PRO A 23 10.24 14.47 2.41
CA PRO A 23 11.55 13.83 2.44
C PRO A 23 11.70 12.83 3.59
N ALA A 24 12.49 11.77 3.38
CA ALA A 24 12.66 10.70 4.37
C ALA A 24 13.16 11.21 5.73
N ASP A 25 14.07 12.19 5.75
CA ASP A 25 14.59 12.81 6.99
C ASP A 25 13.49 13.54 7.79
N ASP A 26 12.36 13.86 7.16
CA ASP A 26 11.21 14.47 7.80
C ASP A 26 10.11 13.47 8.12
N CYS A 27 10.24 12.19 7.74
CA CYS A 27 9.27 11.13 8.06
C CYS A 27 9.53 10.49 9.43
N VAL A 28 9.99 11.29 10.39
CA VAL A 28 10.27 10.85 11.75
C VAL A 28 9.39 11.52 12.79
N SER A 29 9.09 10.81 13.87
CA SER A 29 8.26 11.31 14.97
C SER A 29 8.93 11.07 16.31
N GLU A 30 9.04 12.12 17.13
CA GLU A 30 9.68 12.02 18.45
C GLU A 30 8.72 11.57 19.56
N SER A 31 7.41 11.67 19.34
CA SER A 31 6.35 11.17 20.23
C SER A 31 5.03 11.02 19.48
N LEU A 32 4.04 10.35 20.10
CA LEU A 32 2.68 10.25 19.55
C LEU A 32 1.92 11.59 19.58
N ASP A 33 2.28 12.51 20.48
CA ASP A 33 1.63 13.82 20.63
C ASP A 33 2.11 14.85 19.61
N ARG A 34 3.33 14.68 19.09
CA ARG A 34 3.99 15.59 18.14
C ARG A 34 4.27 14.88 16.81
N LEU A 35 3.38 13.96 16.47
CA LEU A 35 3.58 13.00 15.40
C LEU A 35 3.84 13.68 14.05
N ASP A 36 3.06 14.71 13.74
CA ASP A 36 2.99 15.38 12.43
C ASP A 36 3.94 16.59 12.28
N GLU A 37 4.63 17.01 13.34
CA GLU A 37 5.37 18.28 13.32
C GLU A 37 6.48 18.32 12.26
N ARG A 38 7.28 17.26 12.19
CA ARG A 38 8.32 17.12 11.16
C ARG A 38 7.70 16.98 9.78
N TRP A 39 6.58 16.27 9.67
CA TRP A 39 5.92 15.99 8.41
C TRP A 39 5.40 17.29 7.77
N LYS A 40 4.80 18.18 8.58
CA LYS A 40 4.38 19.52 8.16
C LYS A 40 5.55 20.40 7.70
N LEU A 41 6.70 20.29 8.38
CA LEU A 41 7.92 21.00 7.98
C LEU A 41 8.57 20.42 6.71
N GLY A 42 8.35 19.13 6.44
CA GLY A 42 8.84 18.45 5.24
C GLY A 42 7.96 18.63 4.01
N ALA A 43 6.67 18.94 4.21
CA ALA A 43 5.66 19.10 3.16
C ALA A 43 6.15 20.03 2.03
N PHE A 44 6.43 19.41 0.87
CA PHE A 44 6.98 20.03 -0.33
C PHE A 44 8.24 20.87 -0.14
N ARG A 45 9.05 20.62 0.90
CA ARG A 45 10.21 21.45 1.26
C ARG A 45 11.11 21.81 0.09
N TYR A 46 11.37 20.86 -0.81
CA TYR A 46 12.25 21.07 -1.96
C TYR A 46 11.52 21.46 -3.25
N LEU A 47 10.25 21.08 -3.40
CA LEU A 47 9.48 21.40 -4.61
C LEU A 47 8.80 22.77 -4.54
N MET A 48 8.34 23.18 -3.36
CA MET A 48 7.65 24.44 -3.11
C MET A 48 7.97 24.89 -1.67
N PRO A 49 9.14 25.51 -1.43
CA PRO A 49 9.60 25.84 -0.08
C PRO A 49 8.66 26.76 0.71
N ASP A 50 7.81 27.52 0.02
CA ASP A 50 6.82 28.42 0.62
C ASP A 50 5.42 27.79 0.76
N PHE A 51 5.27 26.48 0.48
CA PHE A 51 3.99 25.76 0.47
C PHE A 51 3.14 26.03 1.72
N ARG A 52 3.71 25.88 2.92
CA ARG A 52 2.99 26.11 4.17
C ARG A 52 2.48 27.54 4.29
N GLN A 53 3.28 28.54 3.90
CA GLN A 53 2.85 29.94 3.92
C GLN A 53 1.76 30.21 2.89
N ARG A 54 1.84 29.60 1.70
CA ARG A 54 0.80 29.69 0.66
C ARG A 54 -0.54 29.13 1.15
N VAL A 55 -0.52 27.95 1.78
CA VAL A 55 -1.73 27.35 2.38
C VAL A 55 -2.30 28.27 3.47
N HIS A 56 -1.46 28.83 4.34
CA HIS A 56 -1.89 29.77 5.39
C HIS A 56 -2.50 31.07 4.83
N ARG A 57 -2.20 31.44 3.59
CA ARG A 57 -2.85 32.56 2.87
C ARG A 57 -4.16 32.19 2.17
N GLY A 58 -4.60 30.93 2.26
CA GLY A 58 -5.82 30.44 1.63
C GLY A 58 -5.61 29.77 0.26
N GLU A 59 -4.37 29.55 -0.17
CA GLU A 59 -4.10 28.83 -1.42
C GLU A 59 -4.21 27.31 -1.16
N THR A 60 -5.41 26.74 -1.26
CA THR A 60 -5.71 25.38 -0.78
C THR A 60 -5.78 24.30 -1.86
N PHE A 61 -5.66 24.67 -3.13
CA PHE A 61 -5.65 23.71 -4.24
C PHE A 61 -4.22 23.40 -4.68
N VAL A 62 -3.82 22.14 -4.55
CA VAL A 62 -2.57 21.58 -5.07
C VAL A 62 -2.85 20.99 -6.45
N ILE A 63 -2.28 21.58 -7.50
CA ILE A 63 -2.43 21.10 -8.88
C ILE A 63 -1.12 20.47 -9.37
N ALA A 64 -1.18 19.19 -9.73
CA ALA A 64 -0.08 18.44 -10.35
C ALA A 64 -0.44 17.97 -11.76
N GLY A 65 0.54 17.45 -12.49
CA GLY A 65 0.36 16.84 -13.81
C GLY A 65 -0.39 15.50 -13.77
N GLU A 66 0.02 14.54 -14.59
CA GLU A 66 -0.72 13.29 -14.80
C GLU A 66 -0.67 12.37 -13.57
N ARG A 67 0.48 12.26 -12.92
CA ARG A 67 0.75 11.35 -11.80
C ARG A 67 1.15 12.06 -10.52
N PHE A 68 0.62 11.59 -9.39
CA PHE A 68 0.84 12.17 -8.06
C PHE A 68 0.83 11.12 -6.94
N GLY A 69 1.70 11.28 -5.94
CA GLY A 69 1.74 10.41 -4.76
C GLY A 69 2.18 8.98 -5.08
N ILE A 70 3.08 8.80 -6.03
CA ILE A 70 3.64 7.49 -6.38
C ILE A 70 4.80 7.12 -5.44
N GLY A 71 5.12 5.82 -5.35
CA GLY A 71 6.27 5.33 -4.58
C GLY A 71 5.90 4.76 -3.22
N SER A 72 6.58 5.25 -2.17
CA SER A 72 6.54 4.69 -0.81
C SER A 72 5.14 4.75 -0.19
N SER A 73 4.80 3.79 0.68
CA SER A 73 3.53 3.76 1.40
C SER A 73 3.43 4.80 2.54
N ARG A 74 4.47 5.62 2.74
CA ARG A 74 4.57 6.59 3.83
C ARG A 74 3.32 7.47 3.92
N GLU A 75 2.60 7.32 5.02
CA GLU A 75 1.38 8.09 5.24
C GLU A 75 1.67 9.51 5.76
N MET A 76 2.92 9.76 6.16
CA MET A 76 3.44 11.08 6.51
C MET A 76 3.23 12.10 5.38
N SER A 77 3.27 11.66 4.11
CA SER A 77 3.05 12.54 2.96
C SER A 77 1.64 13.12 2.92
N PRO A 78 0.55 12.33 2.78
CA PRO A 78 -0.79 12.89 2.83
C PRO A 78 -1.13 13.50 4.19
N ALA A 79 -0.65 12.95 5.31
CA ALA A 79 -0.91 13.50 6.64
C ALA A 79 -0.28 14.88 6.84
N GLY A 80 0.98 15.08 6.44
CA GLY A 80 1.67 16.37 6.53
C GLY A 80 0.99 17.46 5.70
N LEU A 81 0.54 17.11 4.48
CA LEU A 81 -0.22 18.04 3.62
C LEU A 81 -1.54 18.45 4.26
N LYS A 82 -2.30 17.50 4.78
CA LYS A 82 -3.56 17.77 5.49
C LYS A 82 -3.32 18.63 6.72
N ALA A 83 -2.35 18.26 7.55
CA ALA A 83 -2.10 18.93 8.81
C ALA A 83 -1.63 20.38 8.64
N VAL A 84 -0.88 20.70 7.56
CA VAL A 84 -0.55 22.10 7.21
C VAL A 84 -1.79 22.97 7.01
N ALA A 85 -2.85 22.44 6.39
CA ALA A 85 -4.10 23.18 6.18
C ALA A 85 -4.91 23.31 7.49
N GLU A 86 -4.94 22.25 8.30
CA GLU A 86 -5.67 22.24 9.58
C GLU A 86 -5.12 23.24 10.60
N GLU A 87 -3.83 23.60 10.53
CA GLU A 87 -3.22 24.62 11.40
C GLU A 87 -3.93 25.97 11.36
N VAL A 88 -4.58 26.28 10.24
CA VAL A 88 -5.33 27.53 10.03
C VAL A 88 -6.82 27.28 9.78
N GLY A 89 -7.31 26.08 10.10
CA GLY A 89 -8.72 25.71 9.94
C GLY A 89 -9.18 25.62 8.49
N LEU A 90 -8.25 25.32 7.56
CA LEU A 90 -8.55 25.15 6.13
C LEU A 90 -8.52 23.67 5.73
N GLU A 91 -9.14 23.38 4.58
CA GLU A 91 -9.08 22.07 3.93
C GLU A 91 -8.24 22.17 2.65
N LEU A 92 -7.45 21.14 2.37
CA LEU A 92 -6.62 21.05 1.16
C LEU A 92 -7.27 20.13 0.13
N VAL A 93 -7.23 20.52 -1.15
CA VAL A 93 -7.70 19.70 -2.27
C VAL A 93 -6.56 19.45 -3.25
N ILE A 94 -6.24 18.18 -3.47
CA ILE A 94 -5.26 17.75 -4.47
C ILE A 94 -5.98 17.46 -5.77
N VAL A 95 -5.53 18.07 -6.88
CA VAL A 95 -6.05 17.85 -8.23
C VAL A 95 -4.90 17.39 -9.13
N CYS A 96 -5.11 16.29 -9.86
CA CYS A 96 -4.14 15.74 -10.80
C CYS A 96 -4.86 15.01 -11.94
N GLY A 97 -4.11 14.45 -12.89
CA GLY A 97 -4.64 13.59 -13.94
C GLY A 97 -5.17 12.26 -13.42
N ASP A 98 -5.03 11.21 -14.20
CA ASP A 98 -5.65 9.92 -13.88
C ASP A 98 -4.76 9.07 -12.95
N GLY A 99 -3.47 9.37 -12.80
CA GLY A 99 -2.48 8.48 -12.20
C GLY A 99 -2.09 8.78 -10.76
N VAL A 100 -3.00 8.69 -9.80
CA VAL A 100 -2.65 8.76 -8.36
C VAL A 100 -2.15 7.40 -7.88
N GLY A 101 -1.05 7.36 -7.12
CA GLY A 101 -0.60 6.13 -6.47
C GLY A 101 -1.67 5.55 -5.55
N ASP A 102 -2.02 4.27 -5.73
CA ASP A 102 -3.17 3.64 -5.05
C ASP A 102 -3.09 3.72 -3.52
N ILE A 103 -1.88 3.57 -2.96
CA ILE A 103 -1.65 3.67 -1.51
C ILE A 103 -1.84 5.12 -1.05
N PHE A 104 -1.24 6.10 -1.74
CA PHE A 104 -1.41 7.51 -1.41
C PHE A 104 -2.87 7.94 -1.47
N ARG A 105 -3.58 7.55 -2.53
CA ARG A 105 -5.02 7.83 -2.71
C ARG A 105 -5.82 7.31 -1.52
N ARG A 106 -5.61 6.04 -1.16
CA ARG A 106 -6.31 5.40 -0.04
C ARG A 106 -5.97 6.06 1.30
N ASN A 107 -4.70 6.35 1.55
CA ASN A 107 -4.23 7.05 2.74
C ASN A 107 -4.86 8.45 2.86
N ALA A 108 -4.85 9.23 1.78
CA ALA A 108 -5.48 10.55 1.74
C ALA A 108 -6.97 10.46 2.10
N LEU A 109 -7.72 9.53 1.49
CA LEU A 109 -9.13 9.34 1.79
C LEU A 109 -9.37 8.86 3.23
N ASN A 110 -8.54 7.95 3.75
CA ASN A 110 -8.60 7.48 5.13
C ASN A 110 -8.37 8.61 6.15
N LEU A 111 -7.51 9.58 5.81
CA LEU A 111 -7.25 10.77 6.61
C LEU A 111 -8.31 11.85 6.44
N GLY A 112 -9.19 11.75 5.43
CA GLY A 112 -10.16 12.78 5.05
C GLY A 112 -9.59 13.88 4.14
N LEU A 113 -8.37 13.74 3.62
CA LEU A 113 -7.79 14.63 2.63
C LEU A 113 -8.44 14.42 1.25
N HIS A 114 -8.77 15.51 0.56
CA HIS A 114 -9.44 15.45 -0.74
C HIS A 114 -8.45 15.22 -1.88
N VAL A 115 -8.70 14.16 -2.67
CA VAL A 115 -7.99 13.86 -3.91
C VAL A 115 -8.98 13.78 -5.06
N VAL A 116 -8.69 14.56 -6.10
CA VAL A 116 -9.51 14.78 -7.28
C VAL A 116 -8.70 14.39 -8.52
N GLN A 117 -9.01 13.22 -9.07
CA GLN A 117 -8.51 12.78 -10.38
C GLN A 117 -9.40 13.38 -11.46
N SER A 118 -8.87 14.36 -12.18
CA SER A 118 -9.53 15.00 -13.31
C SER A 118 -8.47 15.60 -14.23
N ARG A 119 -8.09 14.87 -15.29
CA ARG A 119 -7.14 15.37 -16.30
C ARG A 119 -7.56 16.72 -16.86
N ALA A 120 -8.84 16.88 -17.20
CA ALA A 120 -9.37 18.13 -17.74
C ALA A 120 -9.19 19.31 -16.78
N ALA A 121 -9.46 19.12 -15.48
CA ALA A 121 -9.27 20.17 -14.48
C ALA A 121 -7.79 20.48 -14.25
N SER A 122 -6.95 19.44 -14.16
CA SER A 122 -5.50 19.59 -14.03
C SER A 122 -4.94 20.37 -15.22
N GLU A 123 -5.27 20.02 -16.45
CA GLU A 123 -4.76 20.68 -17.66
C GLU A 123 -5.22 22.15 -17.75
N ASP A 124 -6.49 22.43 -17.48
CA ASP A 124 -7.08 23.75 -17.62
C ASP A 124 -6.58 24.76 -16.57
N ALA A 125 -6.32 24.32 -15.34
CA ALA A 125 -5.94 25.19 -14.23
C ALA A 125 -4.66 26.01 -14.52
N GLN A 126 -4.71 27.31 -14.22
CA GLN A 126 -3.58 28.25 -14.30
C GLN A 126 -3.32 28.94 -12.96
N GLU A 127 -2.13 29.53 -12.84
CA GLU A 127 -1.76 30.27 -11.63
C GLU A 127 -2.71 31.46 -11.45
N GLY A 128 -3.25 31.62 -10.24
CA GLY A 128 -4.24 32.66 -9.93
C GLY A 128 -5.71 32.29 -10.23
N ASP A 129 -5.98 31.12 -10.80
CA ASP A 129 -7.37 30.65 -10.95
C ASP A 129 -8.05 30.43 -9.58
N VAL A 130 -9.33 30.77 -9.50
CA VAL A 130 -10.19 30.52 -8.34
C VAL A 130 -10.93 29.21 -8.58
N LEU A 131 -10.68 28.23 -7.71
CA LEU A 131 -11.30 26.92 -7.76
C LEU A 131 -12.28 26.73 -6.59
N THR A 132 -13.37 26.03 -6.83
CA THR A 132 -14.30 25.59 -5.80
C THR A 132 -14.46 24.07 -5.87
N PHE A 133 -14.57 23.43 -4.70
CA PHE A 133 -14.79 22.00 -4.58
C PHE A 133 -15.95 21.78 -3.62
N ASP A 134 -16.96 21.05 -4.06
CA ASP A 134 -18.06 20.62 -3.20
C ASP A 134 -17.72 19.25 -2.61
N PRO A 135 -17.43 19.12 -1.31
CA PRO A 135 -17.09 17.83 -0.72
C PRO A 135 -18.25 16.83 -0.79
N SER A 136 -19.51 17.27 -0.88
CA SER A 136 -20.65 16.36 -0.90
C SER A 136 -20.81 15.64 -2.24
N SER A 137 -20.74 16.37 -3.35
CA SER A 137 -20.83 15.82 -4.72
C SER A 137 -19.47 15.46 -5.31
N ARG A 138 -18.38 15.95 -4.72
CA ARG A 138 -17.01 15.98 -5.26
C ARG A 138 -16.87 16.82 -6.54
N ARG A 139 -17.89 17.60 -6.93
CA ARG A 139 -17.78 18.44 -8.13
C ARG A 139 -16.73 19.52 -7.92
N LEU A 140 -15.84 19.66 -8.91
CA LEU A 140 -14.82 20.70 -8.95
C LEU A 140 -15.23 21.75 -9.98
N ALA A 141 -15.08 23.04 -9.68
CA ALA A 141 -15.27 24.11 -10.65
C ALA A 141 -14.06 25.05 -10.68
N ASN A 142 -13.76 25.55 -11.88
CA ASN A 142 -12.87 26.67 -12.09
C ASN A 142 -13.73 27.90 -12.39
N GLU A 143 -13.90 28.74 -11.37
CA GLU A 143 -14.77 29.91 -11.42
C GLU A 143 -14.23 30.96 -12.37
N THR A 144 -12.90 31.16 -12.37
CA THR A 144 -12.21 32.08 -13.28
C THR A 144 -12.50 31.76 -14.76
N ARG A 145 -12.69 30.47 -15.06
CA ARG A 145 -12.89 29.98 -16.43
C ARG A 145 -14.33 29.60 -16.75
N GLY A 146 -15.24 29.63 -15.78
CA GLY A 146 -16.63 29.22 -15.96
C GLY A 146 -16.79 27.75 -16.36
N LYS A 147 -15.94 26.85 -15.84
CA LYS A 147 -15.94 25.42 -16.18
C LYS A 147 -16.14 24.55 -14.96
N THR A 148 -16.82 23.42 -15.14
CA THR A 148 -17.04 22.39 -14.11
C THR A 148 -16.49 21.05 -14.55
N TYR A 149 -16.04 20.26 -13.58
CA TYR A 149 -15.37 18.98 -13.79
C TYR A 149 -15.97 17.92 -12.88
N GLU A 150 -16.27 16.77 -13.47
CA GLU A 150 -16.67 15.56 -12.76
C GLU A 150 -15.43 14.68 -12.54
N PRO A 151 -15.00 14.46 -11.29
CA PRO A 151 -13.83 13.62 -11.02
C PRO A 151 -14.09 12.15 -11.31
N VAL A 152 -13.02 11.37 -11.42
CA VAL A 152 -13.10 9.90 -11.39
C VAL A 152 -13.89 9.45 -10.15
N PRO A 153 -14.88 8.55 -10.29
CA PRO A 153 -15.73 8.11 -9.18
C PRO A 153 -14.93 7.34 -8.13
N LEU A 154 -15.38 7.44 -6.87
CA LEU A 154 -14.88 6.62 -5.76
C LEU A 154 -15.68 5.31 -5.69
N THR A 155 -15.11 4.28 -5.05
CA THR A 155 -15.94 3.15 -4.62
C THR A 155 -16.94 3.60 -3.54
N PRO A 156 -18.06 2.90 -3.33
CA PRO A 156 -19.01 3.24 -2.27
C PRO A 156 -18.35 3.36 -0.88
N MET A 157 -17.41 2.45 -0.56
CA MET A 157 -16.70 2.47 0.72
C MET A 157 -15.73 3.64 0.84
N GLU A 158 -15.01 3.98 -0.24
CA GLU A 158 -14.15 5.16 -0.26
C GLU A 158 -14.94 6.45 -0.04
N ASP A 159 -16.13 6.56 -0.65
CA ASP A 159 -17.01 7.71 -0.43
C ASP A 159 -17.58 7.71 0.99
N GLU A 160 -17.92 6.55 1.57
CA GLU A 160 -18.37 6.44 2.96
C GLU A 160 -17.30 6.88 3.96
N ILE A 161 -16.06 6.37 3.84
CA ILE A 161 -14.93 6.73 4.72
C ILE A 161 -14.71 8.24 4.67
N ARG A 162 -14.68 8.80 3.46
CA ARG A 162 -14.49 10.22 3.24
C ARG A 162 -15.62 11.05 3.87
N ARG A 163 -16.90 10.71 3.61
CA ARG A 163 -18.07 11.40 4.19
C ARG A 163 -18.14 11.28 5.71
N SER A 164 -17.64 10.19 6.25
CA SER A 164 -17.54 10.00 7.70
C SER A 164 -16.48 10.92 8.33
N GLY A 165 -15.62 11.56 7.53
CA GLY A 165 -14.50 12.38 7.99
C GLY A 165 -13.27 11.56 8.35
N GLY A 166 -13.06 10.42 7.67
CA GLY A 166 -11.90 9.55 7.81
C GLY A 166 -12.19 8.21 8.49
N ILE A 167 -11.26 7.27 8.33
CA ILE A 167 -11.41 5.88 8.75
C ILE A 167 -11.39 5.71 10.28
N ILE A 168 -10.82 6.65 11.04
CA ILE A 168 -10.86 6.61 12.52
C ILE A 168 -12.30 6.65 13.03
N LYS A 169 -13.14 7.52 12.46
CA LYS A 169 -14.55 7.65 12.86
C LYS A 169 -15.36 6.40 12.50
N VAL A 170 -15.06 5.81 11.34
CA VAL A 170 -15.60 4.51 10.92
C VAL A 170 -15.16 3.42 11.89
N GLY A 171 -13.86 3.35 12.23
CA GLY A 171 -13.30 2.40 13.18
C GLY A 171 -13.94 2.49 14.56
N ARG A 172 -14.15 3.69 15.12
CA ARG A 172 -14.85 3.85 16.41
C ARG A 172 -16.26 3.27 16.39
N ARG A 173 -16.97 3.39 15.26
CA ARG A 173 -18.32 2.85 15.08
C ARG A 173 -18.32 1.33 14.96
N GLU A 174 -17.33 0.76 14.24
CA GLU A 174 -17.27 -0.68 13.96
C GLU A 174 -16.56 -1.50 15.05
N PHE A 175 -15.70 -0.88 15.85
CA PHE A 175 -14.89 -1.55 16.85
C PHE A 175 -15.69 -2.42 17.83
N PRO A 176 -16.83 -1.98 18.42
CA PRO A 176 -17.61 -2.82 19.32
C PRO A 176 -18.08 -4.13 18.67
N GLU A 177 -18.62 -4.06 17.45
CA GLU A 177 -19.07 -5.24 16.69
C GLU A 177 -17.89 -6.13 16.29
N ALA A 178 -16.80 -5.53 15.82
CA ALA A 178 -15.59 -6.25 15.44
C ALA A 178 -15.03 -7.09 16.60
N THR A 179 -15.02 -6.55 17.83
CA THR A 179 -14.53 -7.29 19.00
C THR A 179 -15.47 -8.38 19.51
N ALA A 180 -16.73 -8.37 19.10
CA ALA A 180 -17.71 -9.42 19.42
C ALA A 180 -17.64 -10.61 18.45
N GLN A 181 -17.02 -10.44 17.29
CA GLN A 181 -16.93 -11.47 16.25
C GLN A 181 -15.55 -12.15 16.27
N SER A 182 -15.54 -13.48 16.35
CA SER A 182 -14.32 -14.25 16.13
C SER A 182 -13.98 -14.31 14.62
N PRO A 183 -12.71 -14.14 14.22
CA PRO A 183 -12.30 -14.35 12.84
C PRO A 183 -12.67 -15.77 12.38
N ARG A 184 -13.24 -15.87 11.18
CA ARG A 184 -13.62 -17.14 10.54
C ARG A 184 -13.03 -17.19 9.15
N VAL A 185 -12.19 -18.18 8.88
CA VAL A 185 -11.63 -18.45 7.55
C VAL A 185 -12.30 -19.71 7.00
N GLU A 186 -12.96 -19.58 5.86
CA GLU A 186 -13.76 -20.66 5.24
C GLU A 186 -13.38 -20.76 3.78
N TRP A 187 -12.72 -21.82 3.35
CA TRP A 187 -12.22 -21.95 1.99
C TRP A 187 -13.34 -22.28 0.98
N PRO A 188 -13.23 -21.79 -0.27
CA PRO A 188 -14.24 -22.07 -1.30
C PRO A 188 -14.31 -23.56 -1.63
N ASP A 189 -15.50 -24.04 -1.96
CA ASP A 189 -15.66 -25.37 -2.54
C ASP A 189 -14.99 -25.46 -3.93
N PRO A 190 -14.74 -26.66 -4.47
CA PRO A 190 -14.04 -26.81 -5.75
C PRO A 190 -14.72 -26.10 -6.93
N GLN A 191 -16.06 -25.99 -6.91
CA GLN A 191 -16.81 -25.32 -7.97
C GLN A 191 -16.55 -23.80 -7.94
N THR A 192 -16.63 -23.20 -6.75
CA THR A 192 -16.37 -21.78 -6.53
C THR A 192 -14.90 -21.47 -6.78
N ALA A 193 -13.98 -22.29 -6.27
CA ALA A 193 -12.54 -22.14 -6.44
C ALA A 193 -12.13 -22.16 -7.91
N GLY A 194 -12.82 -22.95 -8.76
CA GLY A 194 -12.54 -23.06 -10.19
C GLY A 194 -12.57 -21.73 -10.96
N GLY A 195 -13.36 -20.75 -10.50
CA GLY A 195 -13.47 -19.43 -11.13
C GLY A 195 -12.63 -18.32 -10.48
N LEU A 196 -11.84 -18.64 -9.45
CA LEU A 196 -11.11 -17.66 -8.64
C LEU A 196 -9.59 -17.82 -8.78
N THR A 197 -8.89 -16.69 -8.91
CA THR A 197 -7.42 -16.63 -8.78
C THR A 197 -6.95 -17.08 -7.39
N SER A 198 -5.66 -17.33 -7.20
CA SER A 198 -5.11 -17.64 -5.87
C SER A 198 -5.40 -16.52 -4.86
N THR A 199 -5.21 -15.26 -5.29
CA THR A 199 -5.54 -14.08 -4.49
C THR A 199 -7.02 -14.04 -4.13
N GLU A 200 -7.91 -14.26 -5.09
CA GLU A 200 -9.36 -14.22 -4.84
C GLU A 200 -9.85 -15.39 -3.98
N GLN A 201 -9.24 -16.58 -4.05
CA GLN A 201 -9.56 -17.68 -3.15
C GLN A 201 -9.19 -17.34 -1.70
N ILE A 202 -8.03 -16.73 -1.47
CA ILE A 202 -7.62 -16.26 -0.15
C ILE A 202 -8.56 -15.17 0.35
N VAL A 203 -8.86 -14.16 -0.47
CA VAL A 203 -9.80 -13.08 -0.11
C VAL A 203 -11.19 -13.63 0.15
N TRP A 204 -11.66 -14.58 -0.66
CA TRP A 204 -12.92 -15.29 -0.45
C TRP A 204 -12.89 -15.95 0.91
N ALA A 205 -11.83 -16.69 1.23
CA ALA A 205 -11.76 -17.39 2.52
C ALA A 205 -11.81 -16.45 3.73
N HIS A 206 -11.17 -15.28 3.60
CA HIS A 206 -11.00 -14.31 4.67
C HIS A 206 -12.11 -13.25 4.75
N ARG A 207 -13.10 -13.24 3.85
CA ARG A 207 -14.19 -12.25 3.89
C ARG A 207 -14.93 -12.27 5.23
N VAL A 208 -15.16 -11.09 5.81
CA VAL A 208 -15.92 -10.97 7.07
C VAL A 208 -17.40 -11.27 6.84
N ASP A 209 -17.97 -10.69 5.78
CA ASP A 209 -19.32 -11.00 5.32
C ASP A 209 -19.29 -12.21 4.37
N LYS A 210 -19.82 -13.35 4.84
CA LYS A 210 -19.83 -14.60 4.09
C LYS A 210 -20.74 -14.60 2.86
N ASN A 211 -21.66 -13.64 2.75
CA ASN A 211 -22.53 -13.47 1.58
C ASN A 211 -21.92 -12.53 0.53
N ALA A 212 -20.84 -11.84 0.86
CA ALA A 212 -20.25 -10.86 -0.03
C ALA A 212 -19.51 -11.55 -1.20
N GLN A 213 -19.68 -10.98 -2.40
CA GLN A 213 -19.04 -11.49 -3.61
C GLN A 213 -17.62 -10.95 -3.75
N VAL A 214 -16.68 -11.83 -4.07
CA VAL A 214 -15.31 -11.44 -4.43
C VAL A 214 -15.26 -11.16 -5.92
N ARG A 215 -15.23 -9.88 -6.28
CA ARG A 215 -15.10 -9.43 -7.67
C ARG A 215 -14.34 -8.12 -7.76
N PRO A 216 -13.66 -7.85 -8.89
CA PRO A 216 -13.00 -6.57 -9.10
C PRO A 216 -13.92 -5.37 -8.87
N GLY A 217 -13.42 -4.36 -8.16
CA GLY A 217 -14.15 -3.12 -7.83
C GLY A 217 -15.17 -3.22 -6.69
N GLY A 218 -15.47 -4.42 -6.17
CA GLY A 218 -16.28 -4.59 -4.96
C GLY A 218 -15.43 -4.49 -3.69
N THR A 219 -15.72 -3.54 -2.80
CA THR A 219 -15.00 -3.43 -1.52
C THR A 219 -15.59 -4.38 -0.48
N LEU A 220 -14.72 -5.11 0.20
CA LEU A 220 -15.05 -6.11 1.21
C LEU A 220 -14.28 -5.84 2.49
N ARG A 221 -14.83 -6.26 3.63
CA ARG A 221 -14.05 -6.43 4.86
C ARG A 221 -13.36 -7.80 4.80
N VAL A 222 -12.05 -7.85 5.03
CA VAL A 222 -11.23 -9.06 4.94
C VAL A 222 -10.41 -9.23 6.22
N TRP A 223 -10.64 -10.34 6.93
CA TRP A 223 -9.85 -10.72 8.10
C TRP A 223 -8.37 -10.86 7.71
N CYS A 224 -7.49 -10.35 8.56
CA CYS A 224 -6.05 -10.45 8.34
C CYS A 224 -5.47 -11.59 9.16
N ASP A 225 -4.36 -12.20 8.75
CA ASP A 225 -3.62 -13.15 9.60
C ASP A 225 -2.56 -12.43 10.43
N LEU A 226 -1.93 -11.43 9.82
CA LEU A 226 -0.87 -10.64 10.39
C LEU A 226 -0.96 -9.21 9.83
N LEU A 227 -0.65 -8.24 10.67
CA LEU A 227 -0.65 -6.81 10.37
C LEU A 227 0.72 -6.23 10.76
N PRO A 228 1.76 -6.44 9.92
CA PRO A 228 3.11 -5.99 10.24
C PRO A 228 3.32 -4.50 9.96
N ALA A 229 4.04 -3.83 10.86
CA ALA A 229 4.57 -2.48 10.71
C ALA A 229 6.09 -2.47 10.88
N SER A 230 6.76 -1.46 10.32
CA SER A 230 8.16 -1.16 10.65
C SER A 230 8.23 -0.12 11.78
N ASP A 231 9.41 0.09 12.34
CA ASP A 231 9.77 1.25 13.17
C ASP A 231 9.47 2.59 12.48
N GLY A 232 9.55 2.64 11.15
CA GLY A 232 9.06 3.75 10.32
C GLY A 232 7.57 4.07 10.49
N THR A 233 6.73 3.04 10.44
CA THR A 233 5.28 3.20 10.25
C THR A 233 4.42 2.84 11.46
N ALA A 234 4.98 2.09 12.42
CA ALA A 234 4.32 1.69 13.65
C ALA A 234 3.81 2.88 14.47
N PRO A 235 4.56 3.99 14.68
CA PRO A 235 4.08 5.12 15.48
C PRO A 235 2.71 5.65 15.03
N PHE A 236 2.51 5.81 13.72
CA PHE A 236 1.24 6.32 13.21
C PHE A 236 0.12 5.26 13.22
N SER A 237 0.47 3.98 13.08
CA SER A 237 -0.47 2.89 13.29
C SER A 237 -0.94 2.82 14.74
N ILE A 238 -0.03 3.00 15.70
CA ILE A 238 -0.31 3.08 17.14
C ILE A 238 -1.23 4.27 17.43
N HIS A 239 -0.90 5.45 16.89
CA HIS A 239 -1.76 6.63 17.03
C HIS A 239 -3.19 6.35 16.55
N THR A 240 -3.34 5.77 15.36
CA THR A 240 -4.66 5.45 14.80
C THR A 240 -5.40 4.42 15.66
N PHE A 241 -4.72 3.36 16.08
CA PHE A 241 -5.26 2.35 16.98
C PHE A 241 -5.73 2.95 18.30
N ASN A 242 -4.95 3.82 18.92
CA ASN A 242 -5.30 4.51 20.17
C ASN A 242 -6.53 5.42 19.96
N GLN A 243 -6.59 6.12 18.84
CA GLN A 243 -7.75 6.97 18.51
C GLN A 243 -9.03 6.15 18.36
N ILE A 244 -8.97 4.90 17.88
CA ILE A 244 -10.15 4.04 17.71
C ILE A 244 -10.54 3.34 19.02
N THR A 245 -9.56 2.78 19.74
CA THR A 245 -9.80 1.83 20.84
C THR A 245 -9.67 2.42 22.23
N GLY A 246 -9.07 3.60 22.38
CA GLY A 246 -8.61 4.13 23.66
C GLY A 246 -7.24 3.61 24.11
N GLY A 247 -6.65 2.63 23.40
CA GLY A 247 -5.30 2.12 23.65
C GLY A 247 -5.25 0.85 24.51
N ASP A 248 -6.38 0.31 24.96
CA ASP A 248 -6.39 -0.72 26.02
C ASP A 248 -6.34 -2.16 25.51
N ARG A 249 -6.74 -2.41 24.25
CA ARG A 249 -6.92 -3.79 23.76
C ARG A 249 -6.66 -3.94 22.27
N ILE A 250 -5.71 -4.80 21.93
CA ILE A 250 -5.55 -5.35 20.57
C ILE A 250 -6.48 -6.56 20.44
N PHE A 251 -7.32 -6.55 19.42
CA PHE A 251 -8.21 -7.68 19.14
C PHE A 251 -8.49 -7.81 17.65
N PRO A 252 -8.39 -9.03 17.09
CA PRO A 252 -7.55 -10.17 17.51
C PRO A 252 -6.04 -9.80 17.48
N ARG A 253 -5.19 -10.53 18.22
CA ARG A 253 -3.73 -10.29 18.24
C ARG A 253 -3.09 -10.66 16.89
N GLN A 254 -3.05 -9.69 15.98
CA GLN A 254 -2.46 -9.81 14.64
C GLN A 254 -1.31 -8.82 14.42
N ALA A 255 -1.05 -7.94 15.39
CA ALA A 255 -0.02 -6.92 15.29
C ALA A 255 1.39 -7.54 15.33
N ALA A 256 2.24 -7.11 14.40
CA ALA A 256 3.67 -7.38 14.44
C ALA A 256 4.44 -6.09 14.13
N ILE A 257 5.60 -5.94 14.75
CA ILE A 257 6.45 -4.77 14.60
C ILE A 257 7.87 -5.25 14.37
N ALA A 258 8.52 -4.74 13.32
CA ALA A 258 9.93 -4.97 13.07
C ALA A 258 10.72 -3.66 13.09
N ASN A 259 11.87 -3.68 13.74
CA ASN A 259 12.74 -2.53 13.85
C ASN A 259 13.93 -2.73 12.90
N ASP A 260 13.74 -2.39 11.62
CA ASP A 260 14.69 -2.63 10.53
C ASP A 260 15.02 -1.40 9.68
N HIS A 261 14.30 -0.27 9.81
CA HIS A 261 14.56 0.94 9.01
C HIS A 261 15.53 1.91 9.68
N PHE A 262 15.58 1.92 11.02
CA PHE A 262 16.37 2.87 11.80
C PHE A 262 17.53 2.23 12.56
N VAL A 263 17.92 1.02 12.16
CA VAL A 263 18.99 0.28 12.81
C VAL A 263 20.35 0.90 12.50
N PHE A 264 21.17 1.10 13.52
CA PHE A 264 22.55 1.64 13.41
C PHE A 264 22.64 3.06 12.81
N SER A 265 21.58 3.87 12.84
CA SER A 265 21.63 5.24 12.30
C SER A 265 22.46 6.20 13.18
N GLY A 266 22.56 5.91 14.48
CA GLY A 266 23.23 6.77 15.46
C GLY A 266 22.49 8.08 15.74
N ARG A 267 21.25 8.24 15.27
CA ARG A 267 20.44 9.45 15.44
C ARG A 267 19.45 9.27 16.58
N ASN A 268 19.49 10.18 17.56
CA ASN A 268 18.57 10.18 18.71
C ASN A 268 17.08 10.25 18.31
N ALA A 269 16.73 10.95 17.23
CA ALA A 269 15.34 11.03 16.76
C ALA A 269 14.80 9.66 16.33
N ASP A 270 15.64 8.87 15.66
CA ASP A 270 15.28 7.54 15.17
C ASP A 270 15.14 6.55 16.35
N ASP A 271 16.00 6.67 17.37
CA ASP A 271 15.92 5.89 18.61
C ASP A 271 14.60 6.16 19.37
N LYS A 272 14.18 7.44 19.44
CA LYS A 272 12.88 7.83 20.02
C LYS A 272 11.72 7.24 19.22
N GLN A 273 11.79 7.29 17.90
CA GLN A 273 10.74 6.72 17.06
C GLN A 273 10.59 5.21 17.28
N THR A 274 11.72 4.51 17.30
CA THR A 274 11.78 3.07 17.58
C THR A 274 11.24 2.75 18.99
N SER A 275 11.44 3.63 19.98
CA SER A 275 10.94 3.40 21.34
C SER A 275 9.42 3.39 21.43
N ILE A 276 8.71 4.14 20.59
CA ILE A 276 7.24 4.15 20.55
C ILE A 276 6.70 2.74 20.26
N GLY A 277 7.26 2.06 19.25
CA GLY A 277 6.89 0.68 18.91
C GLY A 277 7.23 -0.32 20.02
N ARG A 278 8.39 -0.13 20.68
CA ARG A 278 8.83 -0.95 21.80
C ARG A 278 7.91 -0.84 23.01
N GLU A 279 7.54 0.37 23.39
CA GLU A 279 6.65 0.65 24.53
C GLU A 279 5.26 0.06 24.28
N PHE A 280 4.72 0.23 23.07
CA PHE A 280 3.47 -0.39 22.66
C PHE A 280 3.53 -1.92 22.72
N ALA A 281 4.61 -2.52 22.20
CA ALA A 281 4.80 -3.96 22.26
C ALA A 281 4.87 -4.49 23.71
N GLN A 282 5.54 -3.76 24.61
CA GLN A 282 5.59 -4.10 26.04
C GLN A 282 4.20 -4.00 26.69
N LEU A 283 3.48 -2.91 26.43
CA LEU A 283 2.13 -2.69 26.97
C LEU A 283 1.16 -3.81 26.59
N HIS A 284 1.22 -4.28 25.33
CA HIS A 284 0.31 -5.31 24.83
C HIS A 284 0.86 -6.74 24.88
N GLY A 285 2.07 -6.94 25.43
CA GLY A 285 2.71 -8.24 25.53
C GLY A 285 3.05 -8.88 24.18
N ILE A 286 3.43 -8.07 23.19
CA ILE A 286 3.90 -8.50 21.87
C ILE A 286 5.39 -8.80 21.97
N GLY A 287 5.74 -10.07 22.16
CA GLY A 287 7.13 -10.55 22.18
C GLY A 287 7.57 -11.18 20.86
N LYS A 288 8.75 -11.80 20.85
CA LYS A 288 9.18 -12.66 19.73
C LYS A 288 8.16 -13.80 19.49
N PRO A 289 7.89 -14.20 18.24
CA PRO A 289 8.47 -13.66 17.00
C PRO A 289 7.77 -12.41 16.43
N TYR A 290 6.67 -11.93 17.03
CA TYR A 290 5.86 -10.82 16.51
C TYR A 290 6.51 -9.44 16.68
N TYR A 291 7.42 -9.31 17.63
CA TYR A 291 8.28 -8.14 17.78
C TYR A 291 9.72 -8.48 17.40
N ALA A 292 10.19 -7.97 16.26
CA ALA A 292 11.57 -8.13 15.79
C ALA A 292 12.42 -6.97 16.30
N THR A 293 13.43 -7.28 17.11
CA THR A 293 14.38 -6.31 17.68
C THR A 293 15.38 -5.82 16.63
N PRO A 294 15.99 -4.63 16.82
CA PRO A 294 17.06 -4.15 15.93
C PRO A 294 18.14 -5.21 15.72
N GLY A 295 18.39 -5.56 14.46
CA GLY A 295 19.35 -6.59 14.06
C GLY A 295 18.77 -8.00 13.83
N ASP A 296 17.49 -8.25 14.15
CA ASP A 296 16.84 -9.54 13.83
C ASP A 296 16.66 -9.75 12.31
N GLY A 297 16.51 -8.66 11.54
CA GLY A 297 16.50 -8.67 10.07
C GLY A 297 15.33 -7.91 9.45
N ILE A 298 15.37 -7.78 8.13
CA ILE A 298 14.31 -7.10 7.35
C ILE A 298 13.04 -7.93 7.41
N PHE A 299 11.90 -7.28 7.70
CA PHE A 299 10.70 -8.00 8.11
C PHE A 299 10.03 -8.84 7.01
N HIS A 300 10.26 -8.47 5.75
CA HIS A 300 9.87 -9.23 4.56
C HIS A 300 10.58 -10.58 4.40
N PHE A 301 11.66 -10.80 5.16
CA PHE A 301 12.36 -12.08 5.28
C PHE A 301 12.17 -12.68 6.66
N TYR A 302 12.29 -11.86 7.71
CA TYR A 302 12.21 -12.32 9.09
C TYR A 302 10.86 -12.99 9.41
N PHE A 303 9.71 -12.34 9.15
CA PHE A 303 8.41 -12.92 9.52
C PHE A 303 8.09 -14.24 8.78
N PRO A 304 8.37 -14.40 7.47
CA PRO A 304 8.30 -15.71 6.82
C PRO A 304 9.21 -16.75 7.45
N GLU A 305 10.46 -16.39 7.80
CA GLU A 305 11.40 -17.32 8.42
C GLU A 305 11.01 -17.74 9.84
N GLN A 306 10.23 -16.90 10.53
CA GLN A 306 9.62 -17.23 11.83
C GLN A 306 8.29 -17.99 11.71
N GLY A 307 7.82 -18.29 10.48
CA GLY A 307 6.56 -19.00 10.26
C GLY A 307 5.30 -18.16 10.49
N LEU A 308 5.41 -16.83 10.51
CA LEU A 308 4.26 -15.92 10.62
C LEU A 308 3.60 -15.59 9.28
N VAL A 309 4.32 -15.81 8.18
CA VAL A 309 3.79 -15.73 6.82
C VAL A 309 3.73 -17.15 6.28
N VAL A 310 2.54 -17.60 5.91
CA VAL A 310 2.26 -18.97 5.47
C VAL A 310 1.37 -18.98 4.23
N PRO A 311 1.40 -20.04 3.40
CA PRO A 311 0.55 -20.09 2.21
C PRO A 311 -0.92 -20.01 2.60
N GLY A 312 -1.69 -19.21 1.87
CA GLY A 312 -3.12 -19.01 2.13
C GLY A 312 -3.44 -17.83 3.06
N ALA A 313 -2.44 -17.22 3.69
CA ALA A 313 -2.65 -16.09 4.59
C ALA A 313 -2.92 -14.77 3.84
N PHE A 314 -3.68 -13.87 4.46
CA PHE A 314 -3.91 -12.49 4.03
C PHE A 314 -3.18 -11.50 4.95
N ILE A 315 -2.15 -10.84 4.43
CA ILE A 315 -1.18 -10.05 5.21
C ILE A 315 -0.98 -8.66 4.60
N PRO A 316 -1.83 -7.69 4.98
CA PRO A 316 -1.58 -6.29 4.69
C PRO A 316 -0.56 -5.72 5.69
N GLY A 317 0.52 -5.15 5.18
CA GLY A 317 1.58 -4.53 6.00
C GLY A 317 1.74 -3.04 5.74
N ALA A 318 2.14 -2.27 6.75
CA ALA A 318 2.41 -0.84 6.62
C ALA A 318 3.78 -0.57 5.96
N ASP A 319 3.95 -1.15 4.77
CA ASP A 319 5.11 -1.02 3.90
C ASP A 319 4.74 -1.47 2.48
N SER A 320 5.16 -0.72 1.46
CA SER A 320 4.85 -1.01 0.06
C SER A 320 5.32 -2.40 -0.40
N HIS A 321 6.44 -2.86 0.14
CA HIS A 321 7.09 -4.11 -0.23
C HIS A 321 6.59 -5.33 0.54
N SER A 322 5.55 -5.18 1.38
CA SER A 322 4.79 -6.31 1.96
C SER A 322 4.24 -7.25 0.90
N ARG A 323 4.22 -6.82 -0.37
CA ARG A 323 3.98 -7.66 -1.56
C ARG A 323 4.96 -8.84 -1.68
N ALA A 324 6.13 -8.76 -1.06
CA ALA A 324 7.10 -9.86 -0.95
C ALA A 324 6.48 -11.15 -0.40
N TYR A 325 5.45 -11.05 0.46
CA TYR A 325 4.75 -12.22 1.01
C TYR A 325 4.10 -13.11 -0.05
N GLY A 326 3.85 -12.56 -1.24
CA GLY A 326 3.42 -13.28 -2.43
C GLY A 326 4.29 -14.47 -2.82
N ALA A 327 5.59 -14.39 -2.54
CA ALA A 327 6.53 -15.47 -2.83
C ALA A 327 6.30 -16.74 -1.99
N TYR A 328 5.62 -16.57 -0.86
CA TYR A 328 5.37 -17.59 0.13
C TYR A 328 3.94 -18.17 0.04
N GLY A 329 3.19 -17.79 -1.00
CA GLY A 329 1.80 -18.19 -1.20
C GLY A 329 0.80 -17.39 -0.36
N ALA A 330 1.17 -16.25 0.21
CA ALA A 330 0.28 -15.36 0.94
C ALA A 330 -0.14 -14.16 0.07
N VAL A 331 -1.32 -13.59 0.34
CA VAL A 331 -1.68 -12.27 -0.21
C VAL A 331 -0.98 -11.20 0.62
N GLY A 332 0.17 -10.74 0.13
CA GLY A 332 0.89 -9.59 0.65
C GLY A 332 0.47 -8.30 -0.05
N THR A 333 0.09 -7.28 0.69
CA THR A 333 -0.22 -5.95 0.13
C THR A 333 0.29 -4.82 1.02
N GLY A 334 0.73 -3.73 0.41
CA GLY A 334 1.15 -2.54 1.14
C GLY A 334 -0.03 -1.63 1.47
N VAL A 335 -0.16 -1.26 2.75
CA VAL A 335 -1.15 -0.33 3.28
C VAL A 335 -0.49 0.85 3.99
N GLY A 336 -1.25 1.93 4.20
CA GLY A 336 -0.82 3.01 5.10
C GLY A 336 -0.95 2.63 6.57
N SER A 337 -0.25 3.37 7.41
CA SER A 337 -0.30 3.28 8.86
C SER A 337 -1.72 3.38 9.44
N THR A 338 -2.56 4.26 8.92
CA THR A 338 -3.93 4.47 9.40
C THR A 338 -4.81 3.25 9.10
N GLN A 339 -4.67 2.65 7.92
CA GLN A 339 -5.39 1.40 7.63
C GLN A 339 -4.86 0.23 8.45
N LEU A 340 -3.55 0.16 8.69
CA LEU A 340 -2.97 -0.85 9.57
C LEU A 340 -3.47 -0.68 11.02
N GLY A 341 -3.51 0.55 11.52
CA GLY A 341 -4.04 0.87 12.85
C GLY A 341 -5.52 0.52 13.00
N PHE A 342 -6.34 0.78 11.97
CA PHE A 342 -7.71 0.27 11.89
C PHE A 342 -7.74 -1.26 11.97
N GLY A 343 -6.88 -1.95 11.22
CA GLY A 343 -6.75 -3.40 11.27
C GLY A 343 -6.35 -3.92 12.65
N TRP A 344 -5.44 -3.25 13.37
CA TRP A 344 -5.09 -3.61 14.75
C TRP A 344 -6.26 -3.43 15.72
N SER A 345 -7.20 -2.53 15.41
CA SER A 345 -8.42 -2.32 16.19
C SER A 345 -9.49 -3.37 15.88
N THR A 346 -9.69 -3.74 14.62
CA THR A 346 -10.87 -4.52 14.19
C THR A 346 -10.56 -5.95 13.75
N GLY A 347 -9.30 -6.27 13.42
CA GLY A 347 -8.85 -7.55 12.85
C GLY A 347 -9.02 -7.69 11.35
N TYR A 348 -9.63 -6.71 10.69
CA TYR A 348 -9.87 -6.73 9.25
C TYR A 348 -9.52 -5.38 8.62
N ILE A 349 -9.39 -5.39 7.30
CA ILE A 349 -9.28 -4.17 6.52
C ILE A 349 -10.33 -4.14 5.41
N TYR A 350 -10.61 -2.95 4.88
CA TYR A 350 -11.31 -2.84 3.60
C TYR A 350 -10.36 -3.16 2.45
N PHE A 351 -10.77 -4.10 1.61
CA PHE A 351 -10.01 -4.54 0.45
C PHE A 351 -10.91 -4.59 -0.77
N THR A 352 -10.46 -4.02 -1.88
CA THR A 352 -11.16 -4.05 -3.16
C THR A 352 -10.33 -4.90 -4.12
N PRO A 353 -10.77 -6.10 -4.53
CA PRO A 353 -10.03 -6.91 -5.48
C PRO A 353 -9.72 -6.13 -6.76
N ALA A 354 -8.50 -6.26 -7.26
CA ALA A 354 -8.03 -5.65 -8.48
C ALA A 354 -8.36 -6.49 -9.72
N LYS A 355 -8.10 -5.95 -10.91
CA LYS A 355 -8.15 -6.73 -12.17
C LYS A 355 -7.10 -7.83 -12.18
N ARG A 356 -7.27 -8.85 -13.01
CA ARG A 356 -6.51 -10.11 -12.95
C ARG A 356 -5.45 -10.14 -14.05
N ARG A 357 -4.18 -10.24 -13.66
CA ARG A 357 -3.07 -10.47 -14.59
C ARG A 357 -2.41 -11.80 -14.27
N ARG A 358 -2.15 -12.63 -15.29
CA ARG A 358 -1.31 -13.82 -15.16
C ARG A 358 -0.03 -13.67 -15.96
N VAL A 359 1.07 -14.05 -15.34
CA VAL A 359 2.40 -14.14 -15.96
C VAL A 359 2.92 -15.56 -15.80
N VAL A 360 3.03 -16.27 -16.92
CA VAL A 360 3.63 -17.60 -16.97
C VAL A 360 5.11 -17.45 -17.32
N PHE A 361 5.99 -17.94 -16.44
CA PHE A 361 7.41 -18.07 -16.72
C PHE A 361 7.67 -19.42 -17.40
N ALA A 362 8.03 -19.37 -18.68
CA ALA A 362 8.31 -20.54 -19.52
C ALA A 362 9.80 -20.63 -19.88
N GLY A 363 10.21 -21.71 -20.54
CA GLY A 363 11.61 -21.91 -20.95
C GLY A 363 12.54 -22.19 -19.78
N ARG A 364 13.85 -21.93 -19.95
CA ARG A 364 14.89 -22.26 -18.97
C ARG A 364 15.65 -21.01 -18.53
N LEU A 365 15.76 -20.82 -17.22
CA LEU A 365 16.55 -19.76 -16.62
C LEU A 365 18.03 -19.92 -17.04
N ARG A 366 18.58 -18.89 -17.67
CA ARG A 366 19.98 -18.89 -18.14
C ARG A 366 20.97 -18.71 -16.99
N PRO A 367 22.22 -19.18 -17.15
CA PRO A 367 23.28 -18.87 -16.19
C PRO A 367 23.39 -17.37 -15.95
N TRP A 368 23.63 -16.98 -14.69
CA TRP A 368 23.73 -15.59 -14.22
C TRP A 368 22.42 -14.78 -14.21
N VAL A 369 21.31 -15.34 -14.68
CA VAL A 369 19.98 -14.72 -14.56
C VAL A 369 19.38 -15.07 -13.20
N SER A 370 18.88 -14.06 -12.50
CA SER A 370 18.29 -14.13 -11.17
C SER A 370 16.84 -13.64 -11.17
N GLY A 371 16.15 -13.75 -10.03
CA GLY A 371 14.83 -13.15 -9.85
C GLY A 371 14.80 -11.64 -10.11
N LYS A 372 15.92 -10.93 -9.92
CA LYS A 372 16.03 -9.51 -10.24
C LYS A 372 15.88 -9.25 -11.73
N ASP A 373 16.52 -10.08 -12.56
CA ASP A 373 16.48 -9.94 -14.01
C ASP A 373 15.09 -10.26 -14.57
N VAL A 374 14.42 -11.26 -13.98
CA VAL A 374 13.02 -11.59 -14.29
C VAL A 374 12.12 -10.39 -14.06
N VAL A 375 12.17 -9.77 -12.87
CA VAL A 375 11.27 -8.64 -12.57
C VAL A 375 11.65 -7.35 -13.32
N LEU A 376 12.94 -7.10 -13.56
CA LEU A 376 13.36 -5.98 -14.41
C LEU A 376 12.88 -6.16 -15.85
N ALA A 377 12.87 -7.38 -16.38
CA ALA A 377 12.30 -7.67 -17.70
C ALA A 377 10.79 -7.41 -17.74
N LEU A 378 10.05 -7.80 -16.69
CA LEU A 378 8.62 -7.48 -16.57
C LEU A 378 8.37 -5.97 -16.51
N LEU A 379 9.05 -5.25 -15.61
CA LEU A 379 8.90 -3.81 -15.47
C LEU A 379 9.22 -3.07 -16.77
N ARG A 380 10.27 -3.49 -17.49
CA ARG A 380 10.60 -2.95 -18.82
C ARG A 380 9.49 -3.23 -19.84
N ARG A 381 8.97 -4.46 -19.88
CA ARG A 381 7.91 -4.87 -20.80
C ARG A 381 6.60 -4.12 -20.54
N TRP A 382 6.25 -3.90 -19.28
CA TRP A 382 5.02 -3.22 -18.89
C TRP A 382 5.11 -1.70 -19.06
N GLY A 383 6.33 -1.14 -19.04
CA GLY A 383 6.58 0.27 -19.31
C GLY A 383 5.80 1.19 -18.35
N LYS A 384 5.24 2.28 -18.89
CA LYS A 384 4.46 3.26 -18.12
C LYS A 384 3.16 2.72 -17.52
N ALA A 385 2.52 1.77 -18.20
CA ALA A 385 1.25 1.19 -17.74
C ALA A 385 1.44 0.28 -16.52
N GLN A 386 2.64 -0.30 -16.39
CA GLN A 386 3.03 -1.17 -15.29
C GLN A 386 1.96 -2.28 -15.06
N ALA A 387 1.56 -2.51 -13.81
CA ALA A 387 0.46 -3.38 -13.43
C ALA A 387 -0.53 -2.64 -12.50
N GLN A 388 -0.68 -1.32 -12.69
CA GLN A 388 -1.55 -0.48 -11.87
C GLN A 388 -2.99 -1.00 -11.88
N GLY A 389 -3.61 -1.08 -10.70
CA GLY A 389 -4.98 -1.60 -10.56
C GLY A 389 -5.14 -3.08 -10.89
N MET A 390 -4.04 -3.86 -10.87
CA MET A 390 -4.04 -5.31 -11.10
C MET A 390 -3.45 -6.11 -9.95
N SER A 391 -3.97 -7.32 -9.73
CA SER A 391 -3.35 -8.40 -8.96
C SER A 391 -2.63 -9.32 -9.95
N VAL A 392 -1.38 -9.69 -9.65
CA VAL A 392 -0.53 -10.48 -10.55
C VAL A 392 -0.36 -11.92 -10.03
N GLU A 393 -0.86 -12.90 -10.77
CA GLU A 393 -0.60 -14.32 -10.56
C GLU A 393 0.67 -14.72 -11.33
N PHE A 394 1.67 -15.25 -10.62
CA PHE A 394 2.90 -15.76 -11.19
C PHE A 394 2.88 -17.28 -11.26
N VAL A 395 3.15 -17.82 -12.45
CA VAL A 395 3.20 -19.27 -12.68
C VAL A 395 4.60 -19.63 -13.18
N ASP A 396 5.42 -20.23 -12.31
CA ASP A 396 6.72 -20.78 -12.67
C ASP A 396 6.57 -22.20 -13.24
N ALA A 397 6.38 -22.31 -14.57
CA ALA A 397 6.05 -23.57 -15.23
C ALA A 397 7.13 -24.65 -15.03
N GLY A 398 8.41 -24.23 -14.93
CA GLY A 398 9.54 -25.11 -14.72
C GLY A 398 9.88 -25.39 -13.25
N ARG A 399 9.18 -24.74 -12.30
CA ARG A 399 9.50 -24.78 -10.85
C ARG A 399 10.99 -24.52 -10.58
N GLN A 400 11.58 -23.59 -11.32
CA GLN A 400 13.02 -23.31 -11.32
C GLN A 400 13.40 -22.06 -10.52
N LEU A 401 12.43 -21.26 -10.09
CA LEU A 401 12.65 -20.06 -9.31
C LEU A 401 12.62 -20.39 -7.80
N PRO A 402 13.76 -20.39 -7.09
CA PRO A 402 13.77 -20.59 -5.65
C PRO A 402 13.09 -19.42 -4.92
N ILE A 403 12.69 -19.63 -3.66
CA ILE A 403 11.94 -18.62 -2.87
C ILE A 403 12.61 -17.24 -2.84
N PRO A 404 13.94 -17.07 -2.71
CA PRO A 404 14.56 -15.74 -2.80
C PRO A 404 14.31 -15.02 -4.14
N TYR A 405 14.23 -15.77 -5.25
CA TYR A 405 13.92 -15.20 -6.57
C TYR A 405 12.45 -14.82 -6.67
N ARG A 406 11.55 -15.69 -6.18
CA ARG A 406 10.12 -15.38 -6.08
C ARG A 406 9.87 -14.16 -5.19
N ASN A 407 10.59 -14.04 -4.07
CA ASN A 407 10.54 -12.89 -3.16
C ASN A 407 10.95 -11.64 -3.90
N THR A 408 12.08 -11.64 -4.61
CA THR A 408 12.51 -10.48 -5.42
C THR A 408 11.45 -10.06 -6.44
N VAL A 409 10.81 -11.02 -7.12
CA VAL A 409 9.76 -10.75 -8.12
C VAL A 409 8.49 -10.18 -7.45
N ALA A 410 8.00 -10.79 -6.38
CA ALA A 410 6.79 -10.36 -5.68
C ALA A 410 7.00 -9.03 -4.92
N ASN A 411 8.17 -8.85 -4.30
CA ASN A 411 8.63 -7.63 -3.65
C ASN A 411 8.55 -6.45 -4.62
N MET A 412 9.11 -6.65 -5.83
CA MET A 412 9.15 -5.59 -6.85
C MET A 412 7.82 -5.31 -7.56
N MET A 413 6.72 -5.93 -7.10
CA MET A 413 5.37 -5.52 -7.50
C MET A 413 4.97 -4.18 -6.89
N ALA A 414 5.68 -3.70 -5.87
CA ALA A 414 5.55 -2.32 -5.41
C ALA A 414 5.92 -1.35 -6.54
N GLU A 415 7.02 -1.62 -7.24
CA GLU A 415 7.50 -0.85 -8.38
C GLU A 415 6.63 -0.94 -9.61
N ALA A 416 5.91 -2.05 -9.76
CA ALA A 416 4.92 -2.23 -10.82
C ALA A 416 3.56 -1.58 -10.49
N GLU A 417 3.40 -0.95 -9.32
CA GLU A 417 2.13 -0.42 -8.82
C GLU A 417 1.00 -1.47 -8.80
N ALA A 418 1.33 -2.76 -8.74
CA ALA A 418 0.33 -3.82 -8.63
C ALA A 418 -0.27 -3.83 -7.23
N GLN A 419 -1.50 -4.31 -7.08
CA GLN A 419 -2.12 -4.53 -5.77
C GLN A 419 -1.32 -5.55 -4.93
N ASN A 420 -0.93 -6.66 -5.58
CA ASN A 420 -0.07 -7.71 -5.07
C ASN A 420 0.51 -8.52 -6.24
N GLY A 421 1.54 -9.31 -5.95
CA GLY A 421 1.95 -10.44 -6.78
C GLY A 421 1.90 -11.70 -5.95
N ILE A 422 1.54 -12.85 -6.51
CA ILE A 422 1.47 -14.13 -5.77
C ILE A 422 1.98 -15.29 -6.61
N PHE A 423 2.75 -16.18 -5.98
CA PHE A 423 3.02 -17.53 -6.47
C PHE A 423 2.16 -18.49 -5.65
N ALA A 424 1.21 -19.19 -6.28
CA ALA A 424 0.49 -20.27 -5.61
C ALA A 424 1.49 -21.29 -5.03
N PRO A 425 1.25 -21.84 -3.83
CA PRO A 425 2.19 -22.76 -3.20
C PRO A 425 2.36 -24.03 -4.06
N ASP A 426 3.62 -24.33 -4.41
CA ASP A 426 4.03 -25.55 -5.10
C ASP A 426 5.12 -26.29 -4.29
N GLU A 427 5.71 -27.33 -4.86
CA GLU A 427 6.76 -28.11 -4.18
C GLU A 427 7.98 -27.27 -3.78
N VAL A 428 8.32 -26.20 -4.53
CA VAL A 428 9.43 -25.30 -4.16
C VAL A 428 9.08 -24.54 -2.88
N THR A 429 7.84 -24.05 -2.79
CA THR A 429 7.33 -23.38 -1.60
C THR A 429 7.27 -24.35 -0.40
N LEU A 430 6.70 -25.53 -0.58
CA LEU A 430 6.57 -26.53 0.49
C LEU A 430 7.94 -27.04 0.98
N ASP A 431 8.89 -27.26 0.08
CA ASP A 431 10.24 -27.67 0.44
C ASP A 431 10.97 -26.60 1.27
N TRP A 432 10.78 -25.32 0.95
CA TRP A 432 11.35 -24.22 1.72
C TRP A 432 10.86 -24.21 3.17
N TYR A 433 9.54 -24.36 3.40
CA TYR A 433 8.99 -24.45 4.76
C TYR A 433 9.52 -25.68 5.51
N ARG A 434 9.56 -26.85 4.86
CA ARG A 434 10.12 -28.07 5.46
C ARG A 434 11.57 -27.89 5.91
N ARG A 435 12.41 -27.24 5.08
CA ARG A 435 13.82 -26.95 5.41
C ARG A 435 13.97 -25.96 6.57
N LYS A 436 13.01 -25.06 6.75
CA LYS A 436 12.93 -24.14 7.90
C LYS A 436 12.32 -24.79 9.16
N GLY A 437 11.93 -26.06 9.10
CA GLY A 437 11.32 -26.78 10.22
C GLY A 437 9.83 -26.47 10.43
N ILE A 438 9.21 -25.73 9.51
CA ILE A 438 7.79 -25.36 9.55
C ILE A 438 7.01 -26.42 8.77
N ARG A 439 6.29 -27.30 9.47
CA ARG A 439 5.58 -28.44 8.87
C ARG A 439 4.07 -28.30 8.92
N ASP A 440 3.57 -27.66 9.97
CA ASP A 440 2.14 -27.49 10.21
C ASP A 440 1.66 -26.18 9.58
N LEU A 441 1.30 -26.23 8.30
CA LEU A 441 0.70 -25.10 7.60
C LEU A 441 -0.81 -25.06 7.90
N PRO A 442 -1.39 -23.90 8.28
CA PRO A 442 -2.75 -23.83 8.82
C PRO A 442 -3.86 -23.90 7.78
N TYR A 443 -3.52 -23.74 6.50
CA TYR A 443 -4.47 -23.64 5.39
C TYR A 443 -4.34 -24.80 4.40
N PRO A 444 -5.43 -25.18 3.71
CA PRO A 444 -5.40 -26.22 2.69
C PRO A 444 -4.49 -25.83 1.52
N SER A 445 -4.08 -26.83 0.74
CA SER A 445 -3.45 -26.58 -0.55
C SER A 445 -4.46 -25.95 -1.52
N PHE A 446 -4.01 -24.98 -2.31
CA PHE A 446 -4.81 -24.30 -3.31
C PHE A 446 -3.93 -23.93 -4.51
N LYS A 447 -4.59 -23.66 -5.63
CA LYS A 447 -4.02 -23.13 -6.86
C LYS A 447 -5.06 -22.23 -7.51
N ALA A 448 -4.65 -21.34 -8.41
CA ALA A 448 -5.59 -20.60 -9.25
C ALA A 448 -6.54 -21.58 -9.97
N GLY A 449 -7.83 -21.20 -10.03
CA GLY A 449 -8.87 -22.00 -10.67
C GLY A 449 -8.65 -22.16 -12.17
N ASP A 450 -9.06 -23.30 -12.71
CA ASP A 450 -8.83 -23.64 -14.13
C ASP A 450 -9.79 -22.88 -15.08
N GLN A 451 -10.80 -22.17 -14.54
CA GLN A 451 -11.82 -21.40 -15.28
C GLN A 451 -11.67 -19.89 -15.07
N VAL A 452 -10.56 -19.42 -14.49
CA VAL A 452 -10.31 -17.99 -14.29
C VAL A 452 -10.23 -17.26 -15.63
N ALA A 453 -11.08 -16.25 -15.80
CA ALA A 453 -10.94 -15.26 -16.86
C ALA A 453 -9.92 -14.19 -16.45
N TRP A 454 -8.80 -14.13 -17.16
CA TRP A 454 -7.72 -13.17 -16.96
C TRP A 454 -7.93 -11.91 -17.81
N ASP A 455 -7.78 -10.72 -17.22
CA ASP A 455 -7.82 -9.47 -17.98
C ASP A 455 -6.56 -9.32 -18.86
N ILE A 456 -5.41 -9.80 -18.37
CA ILE A 456 -4.17 -9.94 -19.13
C ILE A 456 -3.57 -11.30 -18.81
N ASP A 457 -3.28 -12.09 -19.83
CA ASP A 457 -2.62 -13.39 -19.71
C ASP A 457 -1.40 -13.41 -20.62
N GLU A 458 -0.21 -13.53 -20.03
CA GLU A 458 1.03 -13.42 -20.76
C GLU A 458 2.09 -14.42 -20.33
N THR A 459 3.01 -14.69 -21.25
CA THR A 459 4.17 -15.55 -21.02
C THR A 459 5.45 -14.73 -21.13
N LEU A 460 6.40 -14.99 -20.24
CA LEU A 460 7.79 -14.52 -20.31
C LEU A 460 8.70 -15.74 -20.50
N ASP A 461 9.40 -15.81 -21.62
CA ASP A 461 10.39 -16.86 -21.86
C ASP A 461 11.70 -16.55 -21.12
N LEU A 462 12.01 -17.35 -20.12
CA LEU A 462 13.22 -17.22 -19.30
C LEU A 462 14.50 -17.49 -20.10
N SER A 463 14.39 -18.18 -21.24
CA SER A 463 15.51 -18.50 -22.13
C SER A 463 16.02 -17.26 -22.88
N GLU A 464 15.19 -16.23 -23.01
CA GLU A 464 15.56 -14.97 -23.67
C GLU A 464 16.23 -13.98 -22.71
N LEU A 465 16.16 -14.23 -21.40
CA LEU A 465 16.67 -13.31 -20.40
C LEU A 465 18.20 -13.31 -20.35
N VAL A 466 18.74 -12.13 -20.09
CA VAL A 466 20.15 -11.87 -19.77
C VAL A 466 20.20 -11.01 -18.51
N PRO A 467 21.35 -10.85 -17.85
CA PRO A 467 21.46 -9.92 -16.73
C PRO A 467 21.04 -8.49 -17.11
N PHE A 468 20.18 -7.89 -16.29
CA PHE A 468 19.68 -6.52 -16.43
C PHE A 468 20.24 -5.62 -15.33
N ILE A 469 20.44 -4.36 -15.67
CA ILE A 469 20.67 -3.28 -14.71
C ILE A 469 19.65 -2.18 -14.94
N PHE A 470 19.24 -1.53 -13.86
CA PHE A 470 18.39 -0.36 -13.93
C PHE A 470 19.24 0.92 -13.94
N PRO A 471 19.03 1.86 -14.88
CA PRO A 471 19.88 3.04 -14.99
C PRO A 471 19.68 3.99 -13.79
N PRO A 472 20.74 4.68 -13.31
CA PRO A 472 20.75 5.44 -12.06
C PRO A 472 19.83 6.68 -11.99
N THR A 473 19.04 7.01 -13.02
CA THR A 473 18.26 8.26 -13.08
C THR A 473 16.80 8.14 -13.52
N ARG A 474 16.23 6.93 -13.70
CA ARG A 474 14.87 6.81 -14.30
C ARG A 474 14.04 5.67 -13.75
N TRP A 475 13.13 5.95 -12.82
CA TRP A 475 11.94 5.10 -12.63
C TRP A 475 11.07 5.04 -13.91
N PRO A 476 10.27 3.99 -14.17
CA PRO A 476 9.50 3.85 -15.41
C PRO A 476 8.42 4.93 -15.64
N SER A 477 8.25 5.90 -14.73
CA SER A 477 7.32 7.02 -14.92
C SER A 477 7.73 7.99 -16.04
N ARG A 478 8.95 7.87 -16.61
CA ARG A 478 9.47 8.77 -17.65
C ARG A 478 10.02 8.04 -18.88
N SER A 479 9.14 7.56 -19.75
CA SER A 479 9.39 7.49 -21.21
C SER A 479 8.11 7.53 -22.01
#